data_AF-A0A3B8I5M8-F1
#
_entry.id   AF-A0A3B8I5M8-F1
#
_cell.length_a   1.000
_cell.length_b   1.000
_cell.length_c   1.000
_cell.angle_alpha   90.00
_cell.angle_beta   90.00
_cell.angle_gamma   90.00
#
_symmetry.space_group_name_H-M   'P 1'
#
loop_
_entity.id
_entity.type
_entity.pdbx_description
1 polymer ?
#
loop_
_entity_poly.entity_id
_entity_poly.type
_entity_poly.pdbx_seq_one_letter_code
_entity_poly.pdbx_strand_id
1 'polypeptide(L)'
;AAMAAGAMVYCLGGDNDSVFNAVAITIQCMLGLVCDPVAGLVEVTCVVRNASAAAIANSSAQIALAQVSAVIPVDECVDAMGEIGNSMEDRYKETALGGLAATLTGQQISERILISDIEILPDEDVKEE
;
A
#
# COMPACT_ATOMS: atom_id res chain seq x y z
N ALA A 1 -2.19 6.22 0.80
CA ALA A 1 -1.61 7.19 1.75
C ALA A 1 -1.13 8.46 1.04
N ALA A 2 -0.22 8.37 0.06
CA ALA A 2 0.39 9.55 -0.56
C ALA A 2 -0.63 10.52 -1.18
N MET A 3 -1.64 10.00 -1.88
CA MET A 3 -2.78 10.80 -2.37
C MET A 3 -3.49 11.58 -1.26
N ALA A 4 -3.72 10.94 -0.11
CA ALA A 4 -4.37 11.57 1.03
C ALA A 4 -3.49 12.67 1.64
N ALA A 5 -2.17 12.47 1.72
CA ALA A 5 -1.24 13.48 2.21
C ALA A 5 -1.25 14.73 1.33
N GLY A 6 -1.15 14.57 0.01
CA GLY A 6 -1.23 15.68 -0.94
C GLY A 6 -2.58 16.42 -0.87
N ALA A 7 -3.69 15.68 -0.78
CA ALA A 7 -5.01 16.27 -0.63
C ALA A 7 -5.17 17.04 0.69
N MET A 8 -4.63 16.53 1.81
CA MET A 8 -4.63 17.22 3.09
C MET A 8 -3.86 18.55 3.00
N VAL A 9 -2.66 18.56 2.40
CA VAL A 9 -1.88 19.79 2.21
C VAL A 9 -2.65 20.82 1.39
N TYR A 10 -3.25 20.40 0.27
CA TYR A 10 -4.06 21.29 -0.57
C TYR A 10 -5.25 21.88 0.20
N CYS A 11 -6.01 21.05 0.92
CA CYS A 11 -7.14 21.50 1.74
C CYS A 11 -6.73 22.46 2.87
N LEU A 12 -5.49 22.38 3.35
CA LEU A 12 -4.92 23.24 4.38
C LEU A 12 -4.25 24.50 3.80
N GLY A 13 -4.34 24.73 2.49
CA GLY A 13 -3.83 25.93 1.83
C GLY A 13 -2.33 25.89 1.51
N GLY A 14 -1.72 24.71 1.48
CA GLY A 14 -0.36 24.54 1.00
C GLY A 14 -0.24 24.79 -0.50
N ASP A 15 0.94 25.20 -0.95
CA ASP A 15 1.27 25.37 -2.36
C ASP A 15 1.57 24.03 -3.06
N ASN A 16 1.73 24.07 -4.37
CA ASN A 16 2.01 22.88 -5.18
C ASN A 16 3.29 22.17 -4.74
N ASP A 17 4.33 22.93 -4.39
CA ASP A 17 5.59 22.37 -3.93
C ASP A 17 5.40 21.59 -2.61
N SER A 18 4.64 22.14 -1.67
CA SER A 18 4.27 21.45 -0.42
C SER A 18 3.43 20.20 -0.68
N VAL A 19 2.53 20.21 -1.67
CA VAL A 19 1.72 19.05 -2.06
C VAL A 19 2.63 17.92 -2.56
N PHE A 20 3.52 18.20 -3.51
CA PHE A 20 4.46 17.20 -4.02
C PHE A 20 5.44 16.72 -2.95
N ASN A 21 5.89 17.62 -2.09
CA ASN A 21 6.75 17.30 -0.96
C ASN A 21 6.06 16.32 0.02
N ALA A 22 4.77 16.52 0.33
CA ALA A 22 4.00 15.59 1.17
C ALA A 22 3.86 14.20 0.53
N VAL A 23 3.59 14.16 -0.78
CA VAL A 23 3.51 12.90 -1.55
C VAL A 23 4.85 12.17 -1.49
N ALA A 24 5.96 12.87 -1.74
CA ALA A 24 7.30 12.31 -1.69
C ALA A 24 7.64 11.74 -0.30
N ILE A 25 7.39 12.49 0.78
CA ILE A 25 7.60 12.02 2.16
C ILE A 25 6.78 10.76 2.43
N THR A 26 5.51 10.73 2.04
CA THR A 26 4.67 9.54 2.27
C THR A 26 5.17 8.33 1.49
N ILE A 27 5.60 8.50 0.24
CA ILE A 27 6.18 7.39 -0.55
C ILE A 27 7.43 6.85 0.13
N GLN A 28 8.34 7.72 0.59
CA GLN A 28 9.55 7.31 1.32
C GLN A 28 9.21 6.49 2.59
N CYS A 29 8.18 6.87 3.34
CA CYS A 29 7.74 6.13 4.52
C CYS A 29 7.10 4.75 4.23
N MET A 30 6.66 4.51 2.99
CA MET A 30 5.91 3.31 2.61
C MET A 30 6.60 2.49 1.50
N LEU A 31 7.85 2.83 1.17
CA LEU A 31 8.61 2.18 0.11
C LEU A 31 8.90 0.70 0.46
N GLY A 32 8.78 -0.19 -0.52
CA GLY A 32 9.09 -1.62 -0.36
C GLY A 32 8.09 -2.41 0.49
N LEU A 33 6.87 -1.89 0.64
CA LEU A 33 5.83 -2.53 1.42
C LEU A 33 5.37 -3.86 0.79
N VAL A 34 5.65 -4.97 1.45
CA VAL A 34 5.23 -6.33 1.05
C VAL A 34 3.70 -6.48 1.11
N CYS A 35 3.08 -7.21 0.19
CA CYS A 35 1.67 -7.59 0.28
C CYS A 35 1.57 -9.10 0.48
N ASP A 36 1.27 -9.54 1.69
CA ASP A 36 1.27 -10.96 2.09
C ASP A 36 0.06 -11.28 3.00
N PRO A 37 -1.16 -11.15 2.47
CA PRO A 37 -2.39 -11.30 3.26
C PRO A 37 -2.52 -12.70 3.87
N VAL A 38 -2.83 -12.75 5.17
CA VAL A 38 -3.06 -14.03 5.87
C VAL A 38 -4.29 -14.72 5.28
N ALA A 39 -4.15 -16.00 4.97
CA ALA A 39 -5.18 -16.82 4.30
C ALA A 39 -5.65 -16.25 2.94
N GLY A 40 -4.88 -15.36 2.30
CA GLY A 40 -5.28 -14.71 1.06
C GLY A 40 -6.43 -13.70 1.21
N LEU A 41 -6.75 -13.28 2.44
CA LEU A 41 -7.88 -12.41 2.73
C LEU A 41 -7.47 -10.95 2.94
N VAL A 42 -8.35 -10.02 2.55
CA VAL A 42 -8.16 -8.58 2.71
C VAL A 42 -8.52 -8.12 4.14
N GLU A 43 -7.96 -8.79 5.14
CA GLU A 43 -8.25 -8.54 6.56
C GLU A 43 -6.96 -8.29 7.34
N VAL A 44 -6.14 -9.33 7.49
CA VAL A 44 -4.84 -9.26 8.17
C VAL A 44 -3.74 -9.27 7.10
N THR A 45 -2.95 -8.22 6.93
CA THR A 45 -2.81 -6.98 7.72
C THR A 45 -3.55 -5.77 7.15
N CYS A 46 -4.34 -5.96 6.09
CA CYS A 46 -4.93 -4.90 5.27
C CYS A 46 -5.68 -3.83 6.09
N VAL A 47 -6.48 -4.23 7.07
CA VAL A 47 -7.29 -3.30 7.90
C VAL A 47 -6.38 -2.37 8.71
N VAL A 48 -5.44 -2.93 9.45
CA VAL A 48 -4.52 -2.15 10.29
C VAL A 48 -3.55 -1.33 9.43
N ARG A 49 -3.16 -1.84 8.26
CA ARG A 49 -2.34 -1.10 7.29
C ARG A 49 -3.06 0.16 6.79
N ASN A 50 -4.36 0.12 6.54
CA ASN A 50 -5.14 1.30 6.17
C ASN A 50 -5.17 2.34 7.31
N ALA A 51 -5.39 1.91 8.55
CA ALA A 51 -5.36 2.80 9.71
C ALA A 51 -3.98 3.47 9.89
N SER A 52 -2.90 2.69 9.80
CA SER A 52 -1.54 3.22 9.85
C SER A 52 -1.22 4.16 8.67
N ALA A 53 -1.66 3.81 7.47
CA ALA A 53 -1.46 4.61 6.26
C ALA A 53 -2.16 5.98 6.36
N ALA A 54 -3.32 6.07 7.03
CA ALA A 54 -3.98 7.34 7.31
C ALA A 54 -3.15 8.21 8.28
N ALA A 55 -2.58 7.61 9.33
CA ALA A 55 -1.69 8.31 10.26
C ALA A 55 -0.40 8.80 9.58
N ILE A 56 0.21 7.97 8.72
CA ILE A 56 1.37 8.35 7.92
C ILE A 56 1.03 9.53 7.01
N ALA A 57 -0.10 9.46 6.29
CA ALA A 57 -0.52 10.54 5.40
C ALA A 57 -0.70 11.88 6.14
N ASN A 58 -1.35 11.86 7.30
CA ASN A 58 -1.50 13.05 8.14
C ASN A 58 -0.15 13.59 8.61
N SER A 59 0.74 12.72 9.11
CA SER A 59 2.08 13.13 9.54
C SER A 59 2.90 13.73 8.39
N SER A 60 2.89 13.10 7.21
CA SER A 60 3.58 13.62 6.02
C SER A 60 3.04 14.98 5.59
N ALA A 61 1.73 15.19 5.64
CA ALA A 61 1.13 16.48 5.34
C ALA A 61 1.58 17.58 6.32
N GLN A 62 1.62 17.28 7.63
CA GLN A 62 2.12 18.23 8.63
C GLN A 62 3.61 18.55 8.43
N ILE A 63 4.43 17.54 8.13
CA ILE A 63 5.87 17.73 7.85
C ILE A 63 6.06 18.63 6.63
N ALA A 64 5.30 18.41 5.56
CA ALA A 64 5.39 19.22 4.36
C ALA A 64 4.93 20.67 4.58
N LEU A 65 3.82 20.88 5.32
CA LEU A 65 3.35 22.21 5.70
C LEU A 65 4.34 22.95 6.61
N ALA A 66 5.12 22.22 7.41
CA ALA A 66 6.24 22.76 8.19
C ALA A 66 7.48 23.09 7.34
N GLN A 67 7.39 23.00 6.01
CA GLN A 67 8.46 23.30 5.05
C GLN A 67 9.71 22.45 5.25
N VAL A 68 9.54 21.23 5.77
CA VAL A 68 10.61 20.24 5.86
C VAL A 68 10.70 19.52 4.52
N SER A 69 11.86 19.62 3.87
CA SER A 69 12.09 19.02 2.55
C SER A 69 12.17 17.49 2.63
N ALA A 70 11.54 16.82 1.66
CA ALA A 70 11.67 15.40 1.38
C ALA A 70 13.08 15.00 0.91
N VAL A 71 13.93 15.98 0.54
CA VAL A 71 15.26 15.85 -0.06
C VAL A 71 15.25 15.21 -1.46
N ILE A 72 14.51 14.13 -1.65
CA ILE A 72 14.35 13.42 -2.92
C ILE A 72 13.05 13.90 -3.60
N PRO A 73 13.09 14.32 -4.87
CA PRO A 73 11.91 14.71 -5.64
C PRO A 73 10.87 13.59 -5.74
N VAL A 74 9.60 13.97 -5.94
CA VAL A 74 8.48 13.03 -6.01
C VAL A 74 8.63 12.03 -7.17
N ASP A 75 9.12 12.48 -8.33
CA ASP A 75 9.30 11.64 -9.51
C ASP A 75 10.34 10.54 -9.25
N GLU A 76 11.47 10.88 -8.65
CA GLU A 76 12.49 9.90 -8.25
C GLU A 76 11.97 8.91 -7.21
N CYS A 77 11.11 9.35 -6.30
CA CYS A 77 10.45 8.45 -5.35
C CYS A 77 9.52 7.46 -6.06
N VAL A 78 8.81 7.88 -7.10
CA VAL A 78 7.93 7.03 -7.92
C VAL A 78 8.75 6.03 -8.75
N ASP A 79 9.85 6.47 -9.36
CA ASP A 79 10.76 5.61 -10.10
C ASP A 79 11.34 4.51 -9.21
N ALA A 80 11.83 4.89 -8.01
CA ALA A 80 12.33 3.93 -7.02
C ALA A 80 11.24 2.94 -6.56
N MET A 81 10.00 3.42 -6.38
CA MET A 81 8.87 2.55 -6.04
C MET A 81 8.62 1.51 -7.14
N GLY A 82 8.70 1.91 -8.40
CA GLY A 82 8.57 1.02 -9.56
C GLY A 82 9.70 -0.01 -9.66
N GLU A 83 10.95 0.42 -9.49
CA GLU A 83 12.12 -0.46 -9.46
C GLU A 83 12.01 -1.54 -8.37
N ILE A 84 11.66 -1.13 -7.15
CA ILE A 84 11.49 -2.04 -6.00
C ILE A 84 10.33 -3.01 -6.25
N GLY A 85 9.20 -2.52 -6.75
CA GLY A 85 8.06 -3.37 -7.11
C GLY A 85 8.43 -4.44 -8.15
N ASN A 86 9.19 -4.07 -9.18
CA ASN A 86 9.63 -5.00 -10.23
C ASN A 86 10.62 -6.04 -9.71
N SER A 87 11.57 -5.64 -8.88
CA SER A 87 12.61 -6.51 -8.31
C SER A 87 12.14 -7.40 -7.16
N MET A 88 10.98 -7.12 -6.57
CA MET A 88 10.42 -7.91 -5.47
C MET A 88 10.10 -9.34 -5.91
N GLU A 89 10.46 -10.34 -5.10
CA GLU A 89 10.14 -11.74 -5.35
C GLU A 89 8.63 -11.97 -5.35
N ASP A 90 8.13 -12.85 -6.22
CA ASP A 90 6.68 -13.09 -6.40
C ASP A 90 5.97 -13.58 -5.13
N ARG A 91 6.68 -14.27 -4.22
CA ARG A 91 6.13 -14.70 -2.93
C ARG A 91 5.79 -13.56 -1.97
N TYR A 92 6.26 -12.34 -2.25
CA TYR A 92 5.97 -11.12 -1.49
C TYR A 92 4.94 -10.20 -2.19
N LYS A 93 4.41 -10.62 -3.35
CA LYS A 93 3.46 -9.89 -4.20
C LYS A 93 2.06 -10.50 -4.15
N GLU A 94 1.37 -10.35 -3.02
CA GLU A 94 -0.05 -10.70 -2.81
C GLU A 94 -0.40 -12.20 -2.97
N THR A 95 0.58 -13.06 -3.24
CA THR A 95 0.40 -14.50 -3.44
C THR A 95 0.11 -15.29 -2.16
N ALA A 96 0.25 -14.68 -0.98
CA ALA A 96 0.16 -15.33 0.33
C ALA A 96 1.13 -16.53 0.53
N LEU A 97 2.17 -16.65 -0.31
CA LEU A 97 3.17 -17.73 -0.26
C LEU A 97 4.37 -17.40 0.64
N GLY A 98 4.53 -16.15 1.06
CA GLY A 98 5.66 -15.66 1.85
C GLY A 98 5.26 -14.86 3.08
N GLY A 99 6.23 -14.18 3.66
CA GLY A 99 6.04 -13.17 4.72
C GLY A 99 5.14 -13.63 5.88
N LEU A 100 4.19 -12.78 6.27
CA LEU A 100 3.23 -13.00 7.35
C LEU A 100 2.32 -14.21 7.10
N ALA A 101 1.84 -14.38 5.87
CA ALA A 101 1.00 -15.51 5.50
C ALA A 101 1.71 -16.86 5.73
N ALA A 102 3.02 -16.91 5.48
CA ALA A 102 3.84 -18.11 5.68
C ALA A 102 4.30 -18.33 7.13
N THR A 103 3.96 -17.47 8.08
CA THR A 103 4.29 -17.68 9.50
C THR A 103 3.48 -18.82 10.10
N LEU A 104 3.96 -19.43 11.19
CA LEU A 104 3.27 -20.52 11.87
C LEU A 104 1.82 -20.14 12.23
N THR A 105 1.61 -18.94 12.78
CA THR A 105 0.28 -18.45 13.12
C THR A 105 -0.56 -18.17 11.87
N GLY A 106 0.03 -17.60 10.81
CA GLY A 106 -0.66 -17.34 9.54
C GLY A 106 -1.18 -18.63 8.89
N GLN A 107 -0.35 -19.68 8.87
CA GLN A 107 -0.73 -21.00 8.36
C GLN A 107 -1.84 -21.63 9.20
N GLN A 108 -1.72 -21.60 10.54
CA GLN A 108 -2.77 -22.11 11.43
C GLN A 108 -4.10 -21.38 11.26
N ILE A 109 -4.09 -20.07 11.00
CA ILE A 109 -5.30 -19.30 10.70
C ILE A 109 -5.88 -19.76 9.36
N SER A 110 -5.05 -19.91 8.32
CA SER A 110 -5.47 -20.38 7.00
C SER A 110 -6.15 -21.76 7.06
N GLU A 111 -5.60 -22.69 7.82
CA GLU A 111 -6.18 -24.03 8.04
C GLU A 111 -7.54 -23.99 8.74
N ARG A 112 -7.77 -23.02 9.63
CA ARG A 112 -9.03 -22.88 10.38
C ARG A 112 -10.12 -22.22 9.57
N ILE A 113 -9.75 -21.36 8.62
CA ILE A 113 -10.71 -20.55 7.86
C ILE A 113 -11.36 -21.36 6.73
N LEU A 114 -10.76 -22.48 6.28
CA LEU A 114 -11.27 -23.43 5.26
C LEU A 114 -12.48 -22.86 4.49
N ILE A 115 -12.19 -22.05 3.48
CA ILE A 115 -13.19 -21.68 2.49
C ILE A 115 -13.58 -22.99 1.81
N SER A 116 -14.72 -23.55 2.22
CA SER A 116 -15.38 -24.64 1.51
C SER A 116 -15.59 -24.16 0.07
N ASP A 117 -15.00 -24.88 -0.89
CA ASP A 117 -15.14 -24.75 -2.34
C ASP A 117 -16.09 -23.63 -2.80
N ILE A 118 -15.56 -22.41 -2.98
CA ILE A 118 -16.28 -21.39 -3.75
C ILE A 118 -16.26 -21.88 -5.20
N GLU A 119 -17.42 -22.25 -5.71
CA GLU A 119 -17.60 -22.49 -7.14
C GLU A 119 -17.28 -21.19 -7.88
N ILE A 120 -16.14 -21.18 -8.58
CA ILE A 120 -15.79 -20.09 -9.49
C ILE A 120 -16.79 -20.18 -10.64
N LEU A 121 -17.73 -19.24 -10.65
CA LEU A 121 -18.63 -19.09 -11.78
C LEU A 121 -17.79 -18.69 -13.00
N PRO A 122 -18.08 -19.25 -14.19
CA PRO A 122 -17.40 -18.82 -15.41
C PRO A 122 -17.67 -17.32 -15.63
N ASP A 123 -16.65 -16.59 -16.09
CA ASP A 123 -16.85 -15.21 -16.54
C ASP A 123 -17.93 -15.21 -17.63
N GLU A 124 -18.88 -14.27 -17.54
CA GLU A 124 -19.83 -14.07 -18.63
C GLU A 124 -19.05 -13.53 -19.83
N ASP A 125 -19.02 -14.29 -20.93
CA ASP A 125 -18.51 -13.81 -22.21
C ASP A 125 -19.33 -12.59 -22.64
N VAL A 126 -18.82 -11.39 -22.35
CA VAL A 126 -19.37 -10.14 -22.86
C VAL A 126 -19.16 -10.17 -24.37
N LYS A 127 -20.22 -10.48 -25.11
CA LYS A 127 -20.23 -10.39 -26.56
C LYS A 127 -19.93 -8.93 -26.94
N GLU A 128 -18.78 -8.71 -27.55
CA GLU A 128 -18.49 -7.47 -28.25
C GLU A 128 -19.46 -7.36 -29.44
N GLU A 129 -20.47 -6.50 -29.31
CA GLU A 129 -21.31 -6.01 -30.43
C GLU A 129 -20.79 -4.66 -30.94
#